data_AF-A0A2E7DJ44-F1
#
_entry.id   AF-A0A2E7DJ44-F1
#
_cell.length_a   1.000
_cell.length_b   1.000
_cell.length_c   1.000
_cell.angle_alpha   90.00
_cell.angle_beta   90.00
_cell.angle_gamma   90.00
#
_symmetry.space_group_name_H-M   'P 1'
#
loop_
_entity.id
_entity.type
_entity.pdbx_description
1 polymer ?
#
loop_
_entity_poly.entity_id
_entity_poly.type
_entity_poly.pdbx_seq_one_letter_code
_entity_poly.pdbx_strand_id
1 'polypeptide(L)'
;MTFFKKELKRKSNYTNKQRTSLSLSLLFWSTVTVAFVSFWWQSDKIKLYAMNYISNYCRLKNLQLLDQTMVLKGLWPIRASEGVLRLRRRYHFEFTSTGQIRNKGTIELIGRKIQSIHLEAHIIPSEEDNPY
;
A
#
# COMPACT_ATOMS: atom_id res chain seq x y z
N MET A 1 -25.41 -52.06 -31.30
CA MET A 1 -24.18 -51.78 -30.52
C MET A 1 -23.67 -50.34 -30.65
N THR A 2 -23.95 -49.64 -31.75
CA THR A 2 -23.41 -48.28 -32.06
C THR A 2 -24.02 -47.14 -31.21
N PHE A 3 -25.28 -47.28 -30.79
CA PHE A 3 -26.00 -46.25 -30.02
C PHE A 3 -25.42 -46.06 -28.61
N PHE A 4 -25.18 -47.16 -27.89
CA PHE A 4 -24.63 -47.16 -26.54
C PHE A 4 -23.22 -46.53 -26.47
N LYS A 5 -22.37 -46.82 -27.47
CA LYS A 5 -21.01 -46.24 -27.56
C LYS A 5 -21.03 -44.72 -27.77
N LYS A 6 -22.08 -44.18 -28.42
CA LYS A 6 -22.27 -42.74 -28.65
C LYS A 6 -22.63 -41.99 -27.36
N GLU A 7 -23.47 -42.58 -26.51
CA GLU A 7 -23.85 -41.99 -25.22
C GLU A 7 -22.70 -41.98 -24.21
N LEU A 8 -21.94 -43.07 -24.11
CA LEU A 8 -20.76 -43.12 -23.23
C LEU A 8 -19.71 -42.07 -23.62
N LYS A 9 -19.47 -41.90 -24.93
CA LYS A 9 -18.55 -40.85 -25.44
C LYS A 9 -19.07 -39.46 -25.12
N ARG A 10 -20.39 -39.23 -25.22
CA ARG A 10 -21.03 -37.94 -24.90
C ARG A 10 -20.96 -37.63 -23.39
N LYS A 11 -21.22 -38.62 -22.54
CA LYS A 11 -21.14 -38.50 -21.07
C LYS A 11 -19.71 -38.26 -20.60
N SER A 12 -18.73 -38.99 -21.17
CA SER A 12 -17.29 -38.80 -20.90
C SER A 12 -16.79 -37.41 -21.34
N ASN A 13 -17.22 -36.91 -22.50
CA ASN A 13 -16.89 -35.57 -22.95
C ASN A 13 -17.49 -34.48 -22.05
N TYR A 14 -18.72 -34.67 -21.55
CA TYR A 14 -19.35 -33.73 -20.64
C TYR A 14 -18.61 -33.68 -19.29
N THR A 15 -18.27 -34.84 -18.72
CA THR A 15 -17.50 -34.91 -17.47
C THR A 15 -16.09 -34.35 -17.61
N ASN A 16 -15.42 -34.55 -18.76
CA ASN A 16 -14.10 -33.96 -19.01
C ASN A 16 -14.18 -32.44 -19.16
N LYS A 17 -15.13 -31.93 -19.95
CA LYS A 17 -15.35 -30.50 -20.14
C LYS A 17 -15.69 -29.77 -18.83
N GLN A 18 -16.48 -30.41 -17.96
CA GLN A 18 -16.86 -29.85 -16.67
C GLN A 18 -15.70 -29.87 -15.66
N ARG A 19 -14.86 -30.92 -15.68
CA ARG A 19 -13.67 -31.01 -14.81
C ARG A 19 -12.60 -29.98 -15.19
N THR A 20 -12.37 -29.78 -16.49
CA THR A 20 -11.40 -28.78 -16.96
C THR A 20 -11.86 -27.36 -16.67
N SER A 21 -13.14 -27.03 -16.85
CA SER A 21 -13.65 -25.69 -16.50
C SER A 21 -13.48 -25.37 -15.01
N LEU A 22 -13.77 -26.32 -14.11
CA LEU A 22 -13.59 -26.11 -12.67
C LEU A 22 -12.12 -25.95 -12.28
N SER A 23 -11.23 -26.75 -12.86
CA SER A 23 -9.79 -26.67 -12.58
C SER A 23 -9.18 -25.34 -13.04
N LEU A 24 -9.53 -24.85 -14.23
CA LEU A 24 -9.04 -23.57 -14.73
C LEU A 24 -9.55 -22.41 -13.88
N SER A 25 -10.82 -22.42 -13.49
CA SER A 25 -11.39 -21.39 -12.63
C SER A 25 -10.67 -21.34 -11.27
N LEU A 26 -10.42 -22.50 -10.65
CA LEU A 26 -9.71 -22.57 -9.37
C LEU A 26 -8.29 -21.99 -9.47
N LEU A 27 -7.54 -22.35 -10.52
CA LEU A 27 -6.19 -21.82 -10.74
C LEU A 27 -6.20 -20.30 -10.99
N PHE A 28 -7.18 -19.81 -11.74
CA PHE A 28 -7.32 -18.37 -11.98
C PHE A 28 -7.59 -17.62 -10.68
N TRP A 29 -8.60 -18.04 -9.91
CA TRP A 29 -8.94 -17.40 -8.63
C TRP A 29 -7.82 -17.49 -7.61
N SER A 30 -7.15 -18.65 -7.49
CA SER A 30 -6.01 -18.79 -6.57
C SER A 30 -4.88 -17.83 -6.94
N THR A 31 -4.59 -17.69 -8.23
CA THR A 31 -3.54 -16.77 -8.72
C THR A 31 -3.89 -15.32 -8.41
N VAL A 32 -5.15 -14.92 -8.66
CA VAL A 32 -5.64 -13.57 -8.34
C VAL A 32 -5.54 -13.28 -6.85
N THR A 33 -5.97 -14.22 -5.99
CA THR A 33 -5.88 -14.08 -4.53
C THR A 33 -4.43 -13.93 -4.07
N VAL A 34 -3.51 -14.77 -4.55
CA VAL A 34 -2.09 -14.68 -4.20
C VAL A 34 -1.49 -13.36 -4.66
N ALA A 35 -1.83 -12.89 -5.87
CA ALA A 35 -1.36 -11.61 -6.38
C ALA A 35 -1.89 -10.43 -5.54
N PHE A 36 -3.18 -10.46 -5.16
CA PHE A 36 -3.80 -9.44 -4.32
C PHE A 36 -3.19 -9.38 -2.93
N VAL A 37 -3.03 -10.53 -2.26
CA VAL A 37 -2.37 -10.61 -0.94
C VAL A 37 -0.93 -10.13 -1.03
N SER A 38 -0.18 -10.56 -2.05
CA SER A 38 1.21 -10.12 -2.26
C SER A 38 1.31 -8.60 -2.46
N PHE A 39 0.39 -8.04 -3.25
CA PHE A 39 0.29 -6.60 -3.47
C PHE A 39 -0.01 -5.83 -2.18
N TRP A 40 -0.91 -6.37 -1.36
CA TRP A 40 -1.26 -5.81 -0.06
C TRP A 40 -0.05 -5.79 0.87
N TRP A 41 0.65 -6.92 0.99
CA TRP A 41 1.83 -7.05 1.85
C TRP A 41 2.95 -6.10 1.46
N GLN A 42 3.14 -5.91 0.15
CA GLN A 42 4.12 -4.95 -0.35
C GLN A 42 3.76 -3.51 0.03
N SER A 43 2.46 -3.19 0.08
CA SER A 43 1.98 -1.87 0.48
C SER A 43 2.20 -1.61 1.97
N ASP A 44 1.96 -2.61 2.84
CA ASP A 44 2.23 -2.52 4.28
C ASP A 44 3.72 -2.28 4.57
N LYS A 45 4.61 -3.01 3.89
CA LYS A 45 6.07 -2.81 4.03
C LYS A 45 6.49 -1.38 3.68
N ILE A 46 5.87 -0.77 2.68
CA ILE A 46 6.17 0.60 2.27
C ILE A 46 5.62 1.61 3.28
N LYS A 47 4.41 1.37 3.81
CA LYS A 47 3.83 2.20 4.87
C LYS A 47 4.72 2.20 6.12
N LEU A 48 5.16 1.02 6.56
CA LEU A 48 6.04 0.89 7.72
C LEU A 48 7.39 1.60 7.50
N TYR A 49 7.96 1.48 6.31
CA TYR A 49 9.17 2.21 5.94
C TYR A 49 8.98 3.73 6.01
N ALA A 50 7.89 4.26 5.43
CA ALA A 50 7.57 5.68 5.50
C ALA A 50 7.38 6.16 6.94
N MET A 51 6.68 5.38 7.76
CA MET A 51 6.42 5.67 9.17
C MET A 51 7.72 5.77 9.98
N ASN A 52 8.62 4.79 9.82
CA ASN A 52 9.91 4.81 10.50
C ASN A 52 10.77 6.00 10.06
N TYR A 53 10.75 6.33 8.76
CA TYR A 53 11.47 7.50 8.25
C TYR A 53 10.93 8.80 8.84
N ILE A 54 9.61 9.00 8.85
CA ILE A 54 8.99 10.23 9.39
C ILE A 54 9.18 10.34 10.89
N SER A 55 9.09 9.24 11.64
CA SER A 55 9.38 9.25 13.08
C SER A 55 10.80 9.75 13.34
N ASN A 56 11.79 9.29 12.58
CA ASN A 56 13.15 9.79 12.68
C ASN A 56 13.28 11.26 12.24
N TYR A 57 12.62 11.65 11.15
CA TYR A 57 12.64 13.02 10.63
C TYR A 57 12.06 14.03 11.64
N CYS A 58 10.92 13.71 12.26
CA CYS A 58 10.31 14.52 13.30
C CYS A 58 11.24 14.66 14.51
N ARG A 59 11.83 13.55 14.97
CA ARG A 59 12.79 13.56 16.09
C ARG A 59 14.00 14.46 15.82
N LEU A 60 14.56 14.43 14.61
CA LEU A 60 15.67 15.32 14.21
C LEU A 60 15.27 16.80 14.15
N LYS A 61 13.97 17.10 14.06
CA LYS A 61 13.40 18.45 14.02
C LYS A 61 12.82 18.89 15.36
N ASN A 62 13.04 18.15 16.45
CA ASN A 62 12.42 18.36 17.76
C ASN A 62 10.88 18.38 17.70
N LEU A 63 10.29 17.63 16.76
CA LEU A 63 8.86 17.46 16.61
C LEU A 63 8.46 16.08 17.13
N GLN A 64 7.28 16.00 17.75
CA GLN A 64 6.69 14.75 18.19
C GLN A 64 5.61 14.29 17.21
N LEU A 65 5.73 13.05 16.72
CA LEU A 65 4.70 12.40 15.91
C LEU A 65 3.56 11.97 16.83
N LEU A 66 2.33 12.40 16.58
CA LEU A 66 1.20 12.14 17.49
C LEU A 66 0.61 10.75 17.30
N ASP A 67 0.04 10.55 16.12
CA ASP A 67 -0.64 9.32 15.80
C ASP A 67 0.29 8.59 14.84
N GLN A 68 0.94 7.51 15.31
CA GLN A 68 1.75 6.60 14.47
C GLN A 68 0.94 6.00 13.28
N THR A 69 -0.31 6.41 13.09
CA THR A 69 -1.15 6.08 11.96
C THR A 69 -0.86 7.00 10.77
N MET A 70 -0.11 6.48 9.80
CA MET A 70 -0.08 7.07 8.45
C MET A 70 -1.34 6.72 7.66
N VAL A 71 -2.00 7.75 7.12
CA VAL A 71 -3.20 7.59 6.28
C VAL A 71 -2.81 7.74 4.81
N LEU A 72 -3.08 6.73 4.00
CA LEU A 72 -2.89 6.81 2.55
C LEU A 72 -3.93 7.77 1.97
N LYS A 73 -3.48 8.87 1.36
CA LYS A 73 -4.36 9.84 0.68
C LYS A 73 -4.41 9.67 -0.82
N GLY A 74 -3.45 8.96 -1.39
CA GLY A 74 -3.62 8.47 -2.76
C GLY A 74 -2.49 7.60 -3.26
N LEU A 75 -2.85 6.84 -4.29
CA LEU A 75 -2.04 5.83 -4.94
C LEU A 75 -2.20 5.98 -6.44
N TRP A 76 -1.13 6.34 -7.13
CA TRP A 76 -1.16 6.55 -8.59
C TRP A 76 -0.06 5.75 -9.27
N PRO A 77 -0.37 4.97 -10.31
CA PRO A 77 0.66 4.41 -11.18
C PRO A 77 1.30 5.55 -11.97
N ILE A 78 2.62 5.65 -11.90
CA ILE A 78 3.40 6.63 -12.65
C ILE A 78 4.54 5.92 -13.38
N ARG A 79 4.93 6.48 -14.52
CA ARG A 79 6.14 6.04 -15.22
C ARG A 79 7.32 6.80 -14.63
N ALA A 80 8.23 6.09 -13.98
CA ALA A 80 9.45 6.71 -13.45
C ALA A 80 10.37 7.15 -14.60
N SER A 81 11.32 8.05 -14.32
CA SER A 81 12.36 8.49 -15.28
C SER A 81 13.19 7.33 -15.84
N GLU A 82 13.30 6.24 -15.07
CA GLU A 82 13.96 4.99 -15.45
C GLU A 82 13.12 4.12 -16.42
N GLY A 83 11.95 4.61 -16.87
CA GLY A 83 11.06 3.90 -17.81
C GLY A 83 10.17 2.82 -17.18
N VAL A 84 10.42 2.47 -15.91
CA VAL A 84 9.68 1.45 -15.14
C VAL A 84 8.40 2.03 -14.53
N LEU A 85 7.32 1.25 -14.58
CA LEU A 85 6.05 1.58 -13.94
C LEU A 85 6.18 1.42 -12.42
N ARG A 86 5.99 2.51 -11.68
CA ARG A 86 6.07 2.55 -10.22
C ARG A 86 4.82 3.16 -9.64
N LEU A 87 4.54 2.84 -8.38
CA LEU A 87 3.40 3.41 -7.66
C LEU A 87 3.86 4.60 -6.83
N ARG A 88 3.29 5.78 -7.14
CA ARG A 88 3.36 6.96 -6.29
C ARG A 88 2.36 6.83 -5.15
N ARG A 89 2.81 7.03 -3.92
CA ARG A 89 2.03 6.95 -2.69
C ARG A 89 2.16 8.25 -1.93
N ARG A 90 1.04 8.85 -1.54
CA ARG A 90 1.00 10.02 -0.66
C ARG A 90 0.39 9.61 0.67
N TYR A 91 1.14 9.78 1.76
CA TYR A 91 0.66 9.55 3.12
C TYR A 91 0.58 10.86 3.89
N HIS A 92 -0.47 11.00 4.70
CA HIS A 92 -0.56 12.08 5.69
C HIS A 92 -0.24 11.53 7.07
N PHE A 93 0.37 12.37 7.90
CA PHE A 93 0.69 12.11 9.29
C PHE A 93 0.45 13.37 10.14
N GLU A 94 0.34 13.21 11.45
CA GLU A 94 0.13 14.32 12.37
C GLU A 94 1.30 14.47 13.33
N PHE A 95 1.73 15.70 13.58
CA PHE A 95 2.85 16.03 14.45
C PHE A 95 2.56 17.27 15.30
N THR A 96 3.34 17.47 16.36
CA THR A 96 3.30 18.66 17.21
C THR A 96 4.71 19.13 17.54
N SER A 97 4.92 20.43 17.76
CA SER A 97 6.17 20.94 18.34
C SER A 97 6.07 21.21 19.84
N THR A 98 4.86 21.47 20.37
CA THR A 98 4.64 21.88 21.77
C THR A 98 3.77 20.91 22.57
N GLY A 99 3.24 19.85 21.94
CA GLY A 99 2.28 18.95 22.56
C GLY A 99 0.83 19.44 22.50
N GLN A 100 0.61 20.74 22.26
CA GLN A 100 -0.73 21.36 22.32
C GLN A 100 -1.40 21.45 20.93
N ILE A 101 -0.62 21.80 19.90
CA ILE A 101 -1.15 22.03 18.56
C ILE A 101 -0.83 20.83 17.66
N ARG A 102 -1.88 20.24 17.07
CA ARG A 102 -1.76 19.22 16.03
C ARG A 102 -1.57 19.88 14.67
N ASN A 103 -0.46 19.59 14.02
CA ASN A 103 -0.16 20.02 12.65
C ASN A 103 -0.11 18.80 11.74
N LYS A 104 -0.38 19.01 10.46
CA LYS A 104 -0.37 17.90 9.49
C LYS A 104 0.89 17.95 8.65
N GLY A 105 1.45 16.77 8.42
CA GLY A 105 2.53 16.54 7.51
C GLY A 105 2.10 15.59 6.39
N THR A 106 2.76 15.71 5.24
CA THR A 106 2.57 14.84 4.10
C THR A 106 3.92 14.30 3.64
N ILE A 107 3.97 13.01 3.33
CA ILE A 107 5.13 12.36 2.70
C ILE A 107 4.71 11.72 1.39
N GLU A 108 5.50 11.95 0.34
CA GLU A 108 5.35 11.31 -0.95
C GLU A 108 6.46 10.31 -1.22
N LEU A 109 6.08 9.13 -1.72
CA LEU A 109 7.00 8.07 -2.12
C LEU A 109 6.72 7.63 -3.55
N ILE A 110 7.77 7.30 -4.29
CA ILE A 110 7.68 6.62 -5.59
C ILE A 110 8.34 5.24 -5.46
N GLY A 111 7.52 4.19 -5.44
CA GLY A 111 7.97 2.85 -5.04
C GLY A 111 8.39 2.84 -3.56
N ARG A 112 9.69 2.72 -3.30
CA ARG A 112 10.30 2.80 -1.95
C ARG A 112 11.17 4.05 -1.74
N LYS A 113 11.33 4.90 -2.76
CA LYS A 113 12.12 6.13 -2.68
C LYS A 113 11.24 7.26 -2.14
N ILE A 114 11.74 8.05 -1.20
CA ILE A 114 11.06 9.25 -0.70
C ILE A 114 11.28 10.38 -1.70
N GLN A 115 10.20 11.00 -2.15
CA GLN A 115 10.24 12.05 -3.17
C GLN A 115 10.17 13.44 -2.54
N SER A 116 9.29 13.63 -1.56
CA SER A 116 9.16 14.90 -0.85
C SER A 116 8.49 14.71 0.51
N ILE A 117 8.74 15.67 1.40
CA ILE A 117 8.09 15.78 2.71
C ILE A 117 7.66 17.23 2.85
N HIS A 118 6.40 17.43 3.20
CA HIS A 118 5.82 18.74 3.44
C HIS A 118 5.26 18.75 4.86
N LEU A 119 5.67 19.75 5.65
CA LEU A 119 5.07 20.04 6.95
C LEU A 119 4.23 21.31 6.79
N GLU A 120 3.04 21.32 7.38
CA GLU A 120 2.29 22.57 7.52
C GLU A 120 3.11 23.57 8.35
N ALA A 121 2.94 24.86 8.04
CA ALA A 121 3.58 25.93 8.79
C ALA A 121 3.15 25.84 10.26
N HIS A 122 4.12 25.68 11.14
CA HIS A 122 3.89 25.55 12.57
C HIS A 122 4.70 26.59 13.33
N ILE A 123 4.15 27.08 14.44
CA ILE A 123 4.78 28.06 15.31
C ILE A 123 5.89 27.33 16.07
N ILE A 124 7.14 27.76 15.87
CA ILE A 124 8.26 27.30 16.68
C ILE A 124 8.18 28.13 17.97
N PRO A 125 7.98 27.53 19.15
CA PRO A 125 7.98 28.29 20.40
C PRO A 125 9.36 28.95 20.55
N SER A 126 9.37 30.28 20.74
CA SER A 126 10.55 31.03 21.13
C SER A 126 11.01 30.56 22.52
N GLU A 127 12.33 30.46 22.74
CA GLU A 127 12.93 29.96 23.99
C GLU A 127 12.58 30.76 25.27
N GLU A 128 11.79 31.84 25.15
CA GLU A 128 11.32 32.67 26.27
C GLU A 128 10.14 32.08 27.07
N ASP A 129 9.47 31.02 26.59
CA ASP A 129 8.32 30.39 27.26
C ASP A 129 8.66 29.05 27.97
N ASN A 130 9.90 28.89 28.46
CA ASN A 130 10.27 27.76 29.30
C ASN A 130 10.26 28.13 30.81
N PRO A 131 9.24 27.75 31.60
CA PRO A 131 9.24 27.96 33.04
C PRO A 131 9.97 26.87 33.83
N TYR A 132 10.77 26.01 33.17
CA TYR A 132 11.56 24.94 33.81
C TYR A 132 13.05 24.98 33.46
#